data_AF-A0A6J6FM56-F1
#
_entry.id   AF-A0A6J6FM56-F1
#
_cell.length_a   1.000
_cell.length_b   1.000
_cell.length_c   1.000
_cell.angle_alpha   90.00
_cell.angle_beta   90.00
_cell.angle_gamma   90.00
#
_symmetry.space_group_name_H-M   'P 1'
#
loop_
_entity.id
_entity.type
_entity.pdbx_description
1 polymer ?
#
loop_
_entity_poly.entity_id
_entity_poly.type
_entity_poly.pdbx_seq_one_letter_code
_entity_poly.pdbx_strand_id
1 'polypeptide(L)'
;MIRAALTSNVQVKVLPGPSAVTTALLLSGLPTDRFCFEGFPPRTKGARSNWFKDLATEERTIIFFEAPHRITESLEDAQTAFGSDRDAAVCREMSKHYEEVVRGSISELIDWAKSKDILGEITVVVEGFNPGTRQFSVEDLVKLVIKQEEAGESRKEAIAQVAKANKVSKRVVFDAMVAHKSGDKI
;
A
#
# COMPACT_ATOMS: atom_id res chain seq x y z
N MET A 1 -9.24 -10.17 25.59
CA MET A 1 -10.50 -10.15 26.36
C MET A 1 -11.67 -10.80 25.60
N ILE A 2 -12.13 -10.25 24.46
CA ILE A 2 -13.30 -10.80 23.72
C ILE A 2 -13.15 -12.28 23.33
N ARG A 3 -11.99 -12.68 22.82
CA ARG A 3 -11.72 -14.09 22.47
C ARG A 3 -11.98 -15.04 23.65
N ALA A 4 -11.54 -14.68 24.85
CA ALA A 4 -11.73 -15.48 26.05
C ALA A 4 -13.20 -15.56 26.48
N ALA A 5 -13.96 -14.46 26.33
CA ALA A 5 -15.39 -14.44 26.61
C ALA A 5 -16.15 -15.40 25.68
N LEU A 6 -15.84 -15.38 24.38
CA LEU A 6 -16.43 -16.30 23.40
C LEU A 6 -16.07 -17.75 23.68
N THR A 7 -14.80 -18.05 23.99
CA THR A 7 -14.37 -19.41 24.39
C THR A 7 -15.12 -19.91 25.64
N SER A 8 -15.51 -18.99 26.52
CA SER A 8 -16.26 -19.30 27.74
C SER A 8 -17.79 -19.24 27.54
N ASN A 9 -18.28 -19.19 26.29
CA ASN A 9 -19.71 -19.04 25.94
C ASN A 9 -20.40 -17.86 26.64
N VAL A 10 -19.66 -16.79 26.93
CA VAL A 10 -20.23 -15.55 27.46
C VAL A 10 -20.86 -14.75 26.31
N GLN A 11 -22.11 -14.34 26.49
CA GLN A 11 -22.81 -13.51 25.50
C GLN A 11 -22.12 -12.14 25.36
N VAL A 12 -21.78 -11.78 24.12
CA VAL A 12 -21.20 -10.47 23.77
C VAL A 12 -22.22 -9.67 22.97
N LYS A 13 -22.42 -8.40 23.36
CA LYS A 13 -23.19 -7.41 22.59
C LYS A 13 -22.30 -6.20 22.34
N VAL A 14 -22.32 -5.69 21.11
CA VAL A 14 -21.52 -4.53 20.69
C VAL A 14 -22.47 -3.40 20.32
N LEU A 15 -22.22 -2.21 20.85
CA LEU A 15 -22.90 -1.00 20.42
C LEU A 15 -22.12 -0.38 19.25
N PRO A 16 -22.80 -0.01 18.14
CA PRO A 16 -22.14 0.75 17.10
C PRO A 16 -21.72 2.12 17.64
N GLY A 17 -20.64 2.68 17.10
CA GLY A 17 -20.10 3.95 17.57
C GLY A 17 -19.07 4.56 16.62
N PRO A 18 -18.50 5.71 17.00
CA PRO A 18 -17.51 6.42 16.21
C PRO A 18 -16.27 5.56 15.92
N SER A 19 -15.72 5.69 14.71
CA SER A 19 -14.49 5.02 14.31
C SER A 19 -13.64 5.99 13.50
N ALA A 20 -12.43 6.29 13.99
CA ALA A 20 -11.48 7.14 13.29
C ALA A 20 -11.14 6.59 11.90
N VAL A 21 -11.11 5.26 11.73
CA VAL A 21 -10.81 4.59 10.47
C VAL A 21 -11.84 4.93 9.39
N THR A 22 -13.12 4.70 9.67
CA THR A 22 -14.19 4.95 8.67
C THR A 22 -14.46 6.43 8.48
N THR A 23 -14.29 7.24 9.54
CA THR A 23 -14.39 8.71 9.42
C THR A 23 -13.27 9.26 8.54
N ALA A 24 -12.02 8.86 8.75
CA ALA A 24 -10.90 9.29 7.91
C ALA A 24 -11.04 8.79 6.47
N LEU A 25 -11.52 7.56 6.26
CA LEU A 25 -11.79 7.04 4.92
C LEU A 25 -12.78 7.95 4.18
N LEU A 26 -13.90 8.30 4.81
CA LEU A 26 -14.89 9.20 4.22
C LEU A 26 -14.31 10.60 3.94
N LEU A 27 -13.58 11.15 4.92
CA LEU A 27 -12.96 12.47 4.80
C LEU A 27 -11.88 12.48 3.72
N SER A 28 -11.14 11.41 3.50
CA SER A 28 -10.06 11.38 2.49
C SER A 28 -10.56 11.63 1.07
N GLY A 29 -11.79 11.20 0.74
CA GLY A 29 -12.31 11.24 -0.63
C GLY A 29 -11.77 10.13 -1.53
N LEU A 30 -10.98 9.20 -0.98
CA LEU A 30 -10.42 8.06 -1.71
C LEU A 30 -11.45 6.92 -1.87
N PRO A 31 -11.23 5.95 -2.77
CA PRO A 31 -12.13 4.82 -2.98
C PRO A 31 -12.49 4.09 -1.68
N THR A 32 -13.79 3.79 -1.50
CA THR A 32 -14.33 3.25 -0.25
C THR A 32 -14.93 1.86 -0.39
N ASP A 33 -14.92 1.28 -1.60
CA ASP A 33 -15.47 -0.04 -1.89
C ASP A 33 -14.70 -1.15 -1.16
N ARG A 34 -13.37 -1.03 -1.08
CA ARG A 34 -12.50 -1.92 -0.33
C ARG A 34 -11.35 -1.14 0.29
N PHE A 35 -11.12 -1.37 1.57
CA PHE A 35 -10.00 -0.78 2.31
C PHE A 35 -9.35 -1.81 3.23
N CYS A 36 -8.13 -1.55 3.65
CA CYS A 36 -7.47 -2.24 4.76
C CYS A 36 -7.09 -1.24 5.85
N PHE A 37 -7.17 -1.69 7.10
CA PHE A 37 -6.70 -0.94 8.25
C PHE A 37 -5.49 -1.67 8.85
N GLU A 38 -4.34 -1.01 8.80
CA GLU A 38 -3.04 -1.63 9.08
C GLU A 38 -2.50 -1.25 10.47
N GLY A 39 -3.29 -0.56 11.30
CA GLY A 39 -2.89 -0.19 12.65
C GLY A 39 -1.83 0.92 12.65
N PHE A 40 -0.67 0.67 13.25
CA PHE A 40 0.43 1.64 13.36
C PHE A 40 1.68 1.13 12.64
N PRO A 41 2.37 1.94 11.83
CA PRO A 41 3.65 1.57 11.24
C PRO A 41 4.70 1.23 12.32
N PRO A 42 5.52 0.19 12.13
CA PRO A 42 6.55 -0.21 13.08
C PRO A 42 7.47 0.95 13.52
N ARG A 43 7.95 0.89 14.76
CA ARG A 43 8.71 2.01 15.35
C ARG A 43 10.09 2.20 14.74
N THR A 44 10.77 1.11 14.37
CA THR A 44 12.13 1.18 13.81
C THR A 44 12.07 1.41 12.31
N LYS A 45 12.97 2.27 11.81
CA LYS A 45 13.03 2.62 10.37
C LYS A 45 13.03 1.38 9.48
N GLY A 46 13.93 0.42 9.73
CA GLY A 46 14.05 -0.78 8.90
C GLY A 46 12.75 -1.61 8.85
N ALA A 47 12.08 -1.80 9.99
CA ALA A 47 10.80 -2.52 10.03
C ALA A 47 9.68 -1.73 9.35
N ARG A 48 9.67 -0.41 9.51
CA ARG A 48 8.69 0.48 8.88
C ARG A 48 8.83 0.54 7.38
N SER A 49 10.04 0.70 6.86
CA SER A 49 10.29 0.70 5.42
C SER A 49 9.90 -0.65 4.79
N ASN A 50 10.17 -1.78 5.47
CA ASN A 50 9.72 -3.10 4.99
C ASN A 50 8.20 -3.23 5.00
N TRP A 51 7.55 -2.76 6.06
CA TRP A 51 6.08 -2.76 6.17
C TRP A 51 5.42 -1.95 5.05
N PHE A 52 5.94 -0.77 4.70
CA PHE A 52 5.45 -0.02 3.54
C PHE A 52 5.74 -0.73 2.21
N LYS A 53 6.89 -1.39 2.06
CA LYS A 53 7.19 -2.19 0.86
C LYS A 53 6.20 -3.33 0.67
N ASP A 54 5.82 -4.02 1.75
CA ASP A 54 4.84 -5.12 1.69
C ASP A 54 3.47 -4.63 1.21
N LEU A 55 3.15 -3.36 1.49
CA LEU A 55 1.91 -2.69 1.07
C LEU A 55 2.00 -2.03 -0.31
N ALA A 56 3.17 -2.00 -0.97
CA ALA A 56 3.38 -1.18 -2.17
C ALA A 56 2.46 -1.53 -3.35
N THR A 57 2.01 -2.79 -3.40
CA THR A 57 1.11 -3.33 -4.42
C THR A 57 -0.29 -3.61 -3.91
N GLU A 58 -0.63 -3.15 -2.70
CA GLU A 58 -2.00 -3.27 -2.17
C GLU A 58 -2.95 -2.38 -2.98
N GLU A 59 -3.93 -3.01 -3.64
CA GLU A 59 -4.89 -2.32 -4.52
C GLU A 59 -6.02 -1.61 -3.75
N ARG A 60 -6.25 -2.00 -2.49
CA ARG A 60 -7.27 -1.37 -1.63
C ARG A 60 -6.74 -0.07 -1.05
N THR A 61 -7.66 0.83 -0.68
CA THR A 61 -7.32 2.01 0.13
C THR A 61 -6.71 1.58 1.45
N ILE A 62 -5.55 2.14 1.79
CA ILE A 62 -4.77 1.78 2.97
C ILE A 62 -5.01 2.82 4.06
N ILE A 63 -5.33 2.38 5.28
CA ILE A 63 -5.55 3.27 6.42
C ILE A 63 -4.62 2.87 7.56
N PHE A 64 -3.91 3.84 8.14
CA PHE A 64 -3.12 3.62 9.35
C PHE A 64 -3.12 4.83 10.26
N PHE A 65 -2.83 4.60 11.53
CA PHE A 65 -2.59 5.65 12.52
C PHE A 65 -1.11 5.95 12.61
N GLU A 66 -0.78 7.21 12.92
CA GLU A 66 0.62 7.59 13.16
C GLU A 66 0.72 8.58 14.32
N ALA A 67 1.84 8.53 15.02
CA ALA A 67 2.13 9.49 16.06
C ALA A 67 2.58 10.83 15.44
N PRO A 68 2.21 11.98 16.03
CA PRO A 68 2.52 13.30 15.49
C PRO A 68 4.02 13.53 15.27
N HIS A 69 4.87 13.09 16.20
CA HIS A 69 6.32 13.21 16.10
C HIS A 69 6.97 12.27 15.07
N ARG A 70 6.18 11.37 14.45
CA ARG A 70 6.66 10.38 13.48
C ARG A 70 6.09 10.58 12.08
N ILE A 71 5.11 11.46 11.89
CA ILE A 71 4.39 11.55 10.63
C ILE A 71 5.31 11.85 9.45
N THR A 72 6.26 12.77 9.61
CA THR A 72 7.20 13.13 8.55
C THR A 72 8.08 11.95 8.14
N GLU A 73 8.72 11.26 9.09
CA GLU A 73 9.57 10.10 8.78
C GLU A 73 8.75 8.92 8.21
N SER A 74 7.49 8.78 8.63
CA SER A 74 6.59 7.73 8.15
C SER A 74 6.16 7.98 6.71
N LEU A 75 5.83 9.23 6.37
CA LEU A 75 5.49 9.63 4.99
C LEU A 75 6.69 9.53 4.05
N GLU A 76 7.91 9.86 4.51
CA GLU A 76 9.14 9.68 3.72
C GLU A 76 9.43 8.19 3.41
N ASP A 77 9.26 7.31 4.42
CA ASP A 77 9.38 5.86 4.20
C ASP A 77 8.26 5.33 3.29
N ALA A 78 7.03 5.85 3.41
CA ALA A 78 5.91 5.53 2.53
C ALA A 78 6.18 5.97 1.08
N GLN A 79 6.71 7.19 0.88
CA GLN A 79 7.09 7.71 -0.44
C GLN A 79 8.08 6.78 -1.15
N THR A 80 9.06 6.26 -0.40
CA THR A 80 10.06 5.33 -0.93
C THR A 80 9.42 4.03 -1.47
N ALA A 81 8.31 3.58 -0.89
CA ALA A 81 7.61 2.37 -1.31
C ALA A 81 6.51 2.63 -2.35
N PHE A 82 5.75 3.72 -2.20
CA PHE A 82 4.53 3.98 -2.95
C PHE A 82 4.72 4.92 -4.15
N GLY A 83 5.82 5.67 -4.17
CA GLY A 83 6.07 6.77 -5.09
C GLY A 83 5.66 8.13 -4.52
N SER A 84 6.16 9.21 -5.13
CA SER A 84 5.85 10.60 -4.75
C SER A 84 4.39 10.97 -4.99
N ASP A 85 3.85 10.48 -6.10
CA ASP A 85 2.59 10.97 -6.69
C ASP A 85 1.37 10.17 -6.24
N ARG A 86 1.53 9.25 -5.28
CA ARG A 86 0.40 8.49 -4.75
C ARG A 86 -0.52 9.44 -3.97
N ASP A 87 -1.80 9.45 -4.32
CA ASP A 87 -2.78 10.26 -3.60
C ASP A 87 -2.98 9.73 -2.18
N ALA A 88 -3.10 10.66 -1.24
CA ALA A 88 -3.27 10.37 0.17
C ALA A 88 -3.99 11.51 0.90
N ALA A 89 -4.38 11.25 2.15
CA ALA A 89 -4.93 12.23 3.06
C ALA A 89 -4.40 12.03 4.48
N VAL A 90 -4.15 13.14 5.17
CA VAL A 90 -3.88 13.17 6.61
C VAL A 90 -5.09 13.80 7.31
N CYS A 91 -5.76 13.02 8.15
CA CYS A 91 -6.88 13.48 8.98
C CYS A 91 -6.41 13.62 10.42
N ARG A 92 -6.43 14.84 10.94
CA ARG A 92 -5.91 15.21 12.26
C ARG A 92 -7.03 15.72 13.15
N GLU A 93 -7.02 15.28 14.42
CA GLU A 93 -7.93 15.78 15.45
C GLU A 93 -9.41 15.74 15.03
N MET A 94 -9.82 14.68 14.30
CA MET A 94 -11.19 14.50 13.83
C MET A 94 -12.20 14.59 14.98
N SER A 95 -13.32 15.26 14.74
CA SER A 95 -14.38 15.65 15.67
C SER A 95 -14.00 16.65 16.77
N LYS A 96 -12.78 17.19 16.78
CA LYS A 96 -12.30 18.14 17.80
C LYS A 96 -12.18 19.56 17.23
N HIS A 97 -11.89 20.52 18.10
CA HIS A 97 -11.80 21.95 17.74
C HIS A 97 -10.73 22.25 16.67
N TYR A 98 -9.65 21.47 16.65
CA TYR A 98 -8.52 21.63 15.72
C TYR A 98 -8.53 20.58 14.59
N GLU A 99 -9.71 20.10 14.19
CA GLU A 99 -9.84 19.16 13.06
C GLU A 99 -9.21 19.73 11.79
N GLU A 100 -8.40 18.93 11.11
CA GLU A 100 -7.75 19.29 9.87
C GLU A 100 -7.67 18.07 8.94
N VAL A 101 -8.06 18.25 7.68
CA VAL A 101 -7.94 17.22 6.64
C VAL A 101 -7.11 17.79 5.49
N VAL A 102 -5.94 17.23 5.28
CA VAL A 102 -5.04 17.61 4.18
C VAL A 102 -5.00 16.50 3.17
N ARG A 103 -5.18 16.84 1.89
CA ARG A 103 -5.22 15.89 0.77
C ARG A 103 -4.19 16.32 -0.27
N GLY A 104 -3.61 15.35 -0.95
CA GLY A 104 -2.65 15.55 -2.01
C GLY A 104 -1.80 14.31 -2.21
N SER A 105 -0.79 14.43 -3.05
CA SER A 105 0.25 13.43 -3.20
C SER A 105 1.03 13.22 -1.90
N ILE A 106 1.65 12.06 -1.72
CA ILE A 106 2.55 11.82 -0.57
C ILE A 106 3.62 12.91 -0.46
N SER A 107 4.15 13.40 -1.60
CA SER A 107 5.14 14.48 -1.58
C SER A 107 4.60 15.77 -0.96
N GLU A 108 3.40 16.20 -1.36
CA GLU A 108 2.76 17.40 -0.80
C GLU A 108 2.46 17.24 0.69
N LEU A 109 2.11 16.03 1.13
CA LEU A 109 1.88 15.74 2.55
C LEU A 109 3.17 15.76 3.37
N ILE A 110 4.31 15.37 2.81
CA ILE A 110 5.63 15.52 3.46
C ILE A 110 5.95 17.00 3.63
N ASP A 111 5.73 17.82 2.60
CA ASP A 111 5.97 19.26 2.67
C ASP A 111 5.06 19.92 3.72
N TRP A 112 3.78 19.56 3.75
CA TRP A 112 2.86 19.99 4.81
C TRP A 112 3.34 19.57 6.21
N ALA A 113 3.76 18.31 6.38
CA ALA A 113 4.23 17.79 7.66
C ALA A 113 5.54 18.47 8.14
N LYS A 114 6.37 18.98 7.22
CA LYS A 114 7.58 19.76 7.54
C LYS A 114 7.30 21.23 7.80
N SER A 115 6.17 21.76 7.33
CA SER A 115 5.85 23.19 7.41
C SER A 115 5.51 23.67 8.83
N LYS A 116 5.18 22.76 9.75
CA LYS A 116 4.74 23.08 11.11
C LYS A 116 4.90 21.89 12.05
N ASP A 117 4.90 22.17 13.36
CA ASP A 117 4.80 21.13 14.37
C ASP A 117 3.41 20.50 14.33
N ILE A 118 3.39 19.18 14.13
CA ILE A 118 2.16 18.41 14.13
C ILE A 118 1.88 17.91 15.54
N LEU A 119 0.64 18.11 16.01
CA LEU A 119 0.16 17.68 17.32
C LEU A 119 -1.18 16.97 17.19
N GLY A 120 -1.50 16.13 18.17
CA GLY A 120 -2.78 15.43 18.27
C GLY A 120 -2.78 14.06 17.62
N GLU A 121 -3.98 13.55 17.38
CA GLU A 121 -4.23 12.23 16.79
C GLU A 121 -4.27 12.32 15.27
N ILE A 122 -3.61 11.36 14.60
CA ILE A 122 -3.48 11.33 13.14
C ILE A 122 -3.96 9.99 12.60
N THR A 123 -4.81 10.06 11.59
CA THR A 123 -5.13 8.93 10.70
C THR A 123 -4.70 9.30 9.28
N VAL A 124 -3.90 8.44 8.66
CA VAL A 124 -3.45 8.57 7.28
C VAL A 124 -4.24 7.60 6.42
N VAL A 125 -4.69 8.09 5.26
CA VAL A 125 -5.36 7.28 4.24
C VAL A 125 -4.56 7.41 2.96
N VAL A 126 -4.23 6.30 2.32
CA VAL A 126 -3.43 6.27 1.08
C VAL A 126 -4.19 5.53 0.01
N GLU A 127 -4.17 6.06 -1.20
CA GLU A 127 -4.79 5.41 -2.36
C GLU A 127 -4.14 4.04 -2.61
N GLY A 128 -4.99 3.08 -2.96
CA GLY A 128 -4.54 1.78 -3.41
C GLY A 128 -3.66 1.86 -4.66
N PHE A 129 -2.81 0.87 -4.84
CA PHE A 129 -1.98 0.73 -6.02
C PHE A 129 -2.86 0.47 -7.26
N ASN A 130 -2.63 1.22 -8.33
CA ASN A 130 -3.23 0.95 -9.63
C ASN A 130 -2.38 -0.07 -10.41
N PRO A 131 -2.85 -1.31 -10.65
CA PRO A 131 -2.07 -2.31 -11.38
C PRO A 131 -1.74 -1.89 -12.82
N GLY A 132 -2.51 -0.96 -13.40
CA GLY A 132 -2.28 -0.41 -14.73
C GLY A 132 -1.06 0.50 -14.83
N THR A 133 -0.54 1.02 -13.72
CA THR A 133 0.67 1.86 -13.69
C THR A 133 1.94 1.04 -13.39
N ARG A 134 1.79 -0.28 -13.19
CA ARG A 134 2.92 -1.16 -12.89
C ARG A 134 3.92 -1.20 -14.04
N GLN A 135 5.16 -0.85 -13.73
CA GLN A 135 6.29 -1.08 -14.63
C GLN A 135 6.96 -2.40 -14.26
N PHE A 136 7.41 -3.13 -15.28
CA PHE A 136 8.12 -4.40 -15.10
C PHE A 136 9.52 -4.26 -15.70
N SER A 137 10.53 -4.59 -14.90
CA SER A 137 11.89 -4.78 -15.43
C SER A 137 11.96 -6.06 -16.27
N VAL A 138 13.03 -6.19 -17.06
CA VAL A 138 13.31 -7.42 -17.81
C VAL A 138 13.41 -8.61 -16.84
N GLU A 139 14.10 -8.41 -15.73
CA GLU A 139 14.30 -9.42 -14.69
C GLU A 139 12.98 -9.84 -14.03
N ASP A 140 12.05 -8.90 -13.81
CA ASP A 140 10.72 -9.21 -13.26
C ASP A 140 9.92 -10.10 -14.21
N LEU A 141 9.89 -9.74 -15.50
CA LEU A 141 9.16 -10.51 -16.51
C LEU A 141 9.75 -11.91 -16.65
N VAL A 142 11.07 -12.04 -16.63
CA VAL A 142 11.76 -13.34 -16.69
C VAL A 142 11.38 -14.20 -15.49
N LYS A 143 11.45 -13.67 -14.26
CA LYS A 143 11.05 -14.39 -13.04
C LYS A 143 9.60 -14.86 -13.09
N LEU A 144 8.70 -14.02 -13.58
CA LEU A 144 7.29 -14.36 -13.74
C LEU A 144 7.08 -15.50 -14.73
N VAL A 145 7.80 -15.50 -15.85
CA VAL A 145 7.73 -16.59 -16.83
C VAL A 145 8.30 -17.88 -16.25
N ILE A 146 9.48 -17.84 -15.63
CA ILE A 146 10.11 -19.03 -15.01
C ILE A 146 9.17 -19.65 -13.96
N LYS A 147 8.53 -18.84 -13.12
CA LYS A 147 7.56 -19.32 -12.13
C LYS A 147 6.39 -20.09 -12.76
N GLN A 148 5.90 -19.65 -13.93
CA GLN A 148 4.84 -20.36 -14.65
C GLN A 148 5.36 -21.65 -15.31
N GLU A 149 6.61 -21.65 -15.79
CA GLU A 149 7.26 -22.87 -16.28
C GLU A 149 7.43 -23.91 -15.16
N GLU A 150 7.84 -23.47 -13.95
CA GLU A 150 7.92 -24.32 -12.75
C GLU A 150 6.57 -24.87 -12.32
N ALA A 151 5.47 -24.16 -12.61
CA ALA A 151 4.10 -24.62 -12.40
C ALA A 151 3.64 -25.63 -13.47
N GLY A 152 4.48 -25.96 -14.46
CA GLY A 152 4.23 -26.97 -15.50
C GLY A 152 3.70 -26.41 -16.82
N GLU A 153 3.62 -25.08 -16.98
CA GLU A 153 3.20 -24.47 -18.24
C GLU A 153 4.33 -24.48 -19.28
N SER A 154 3.99 -24.61 -20.57
CA SER A 154 5.00 -24.44 -21.61
C SER A 154 5.47 -22.98 -21.68
N ARG A 155 6.73 -22.72 -22.09
CA ARG A 155 7.28 -21.36 -22.26
C ARG A 155 6.35 -20.41 -23.02
N LYS A 156 5.72 -20.93 -24.08
CA LYS A 156 4.82 -20.18 -24.95
C LYS A 156 3.55 -19.76 -24.21
N GLU A 157 2.99 -20.66 -23.41
CA GLU A 157 1.82 -20.41 -22.57
C GLU A 157 2.15 -19.46 -21.42
N ALA A 158 3.27 -19.70 -20.73
CA ALA A 158 3.78 -18.85 -19.67
C ALA A 158 3.96 -17.39 -20.15
N ILE A 159 4.62 -17.17 -21.30
CA ILE A 159 4.77 -15.83 -21.90
C ILE A 159 3.39 -15.20 -22.19
N ALA A 160 2.44 -15.97 -22.72
CA ALA A 160 1.11 -15.46 -23.05
C ALA A 160 0.30 -15.09 -21.79
N GLN A 161 0.40 -15.90 -20.74
CA GLN A 161 -0.26 -15.65 -19.45
C GLN A 161 0.36 -14.46 -18.72
N VAL A 162 1.69 -14.41 -18.61
CA VAL A 162 2.41 -13.29 -17.97
C VAL A 162 2.07 -11.98 -18.67
N ALA A 163 2.06 -11.96 -20.01
CA ALA A 163 1.65 -10.78 -20.78
C ALA A 163 0.22 -10.33 -20.45
N LYS A 164 -0.73 -11.27 -20.42
CA LYS A 164 -2.14 -10.97 -20.13
C LYS A 164 -2.36 -10.49 -18.70
N ALA A 165 -1.82 -11.20 -17.72
CA ALA A 165 -2.01 -10.92 -16.30
C ALA A 165 -1.41 -9.56 -15.89
N ASN A 166 -0.28 -9.20 -16.49
CA ASN A 166 0.48 -8.01 -16.14
C ASN A 166 0.23 -6.84 -17.11
N LYS A 167 -0.72 -6.98 -18.04
CA LYS A 167 -1.08 -5.97 -19.06
C LYS A 167 0.12 -5.46 -19.88
N VAL A 168 1.14 -6.30 -20.08
CA VAL A 168 2.32 -6.01 -20.92
C VAL A 168 2.22 -6.74 -22.26
N SER A 169 2.84 -6.20 -23.31
CA SER A 169 2.78 -6.84 -24.62
C SER A 169 3.51 -8.19 -24.64
N LYS A 170 2.96 -9.19 -25.34
CA LYS A 170 3.60 -10.51 -25.49
C LYS A 170 5.03 -10.41 -26.05
N ARG A 171 5.27 -9.44 -26.92
CA ARG A 171 6.58 -9.18 -27.51
C ARG A 171 7.60 -8.75 -26.45
N VAL A 172 7.23 -7.83 -25.55
CA VAL A 172 8.12 -7.38 -24.47
C VAL A 172 8.52 -8.53 -23.56
N VAL A 173 7.58 -9.41 -23.19
CA VAL A 173 7.86 -10.59 -22.36
C VAL A 173 8.75 -11.60 -23.09
N PHE A 174 8.50 -11.81 -24.39
CA PHE A 174 9.34 -12.68 -25.21
C PHE A 174 10.77 -12.13 -25.36
N ASP A 175 10.92 -10.84 -25.67
CA ASP A 175 12.20 -10.18 -25.84
C ASP A 175 13.02 -10.23 -24.52
N ALA A 176 12.35 -10.07 -23.37
CA ALA A 176 12.96 -10.25 -22.05
C ALA A 176 13.54 -11.67 -21.85
N MET A 177 12.79 -12.71 -22.23
CA MET A 177 13.26 -14.11 -22.15
C MET A 177 14.41 -14.41 -23.12
N VAL A 178 14.43 -13.79 -24.31
CA VAL A 178 15.52 -13.93 -25.28
C VAL A 178 16.79 -13.25 -24.77
N ALA A 179 16.67 -12.06 -24.20
CA ALA A 179 17.77 -11.32 -23.58
C ALA A 179 18.41 -12.13 -22.44
N HIS A 180 17.60 -12.70 -21.55
CA HIS A 180 18.07 -13.56 -20.45
C HIS A 180 18.89 -14.77 -20.95
N LYS A 181 18.38 -15.50 -21.97
CA LYS A 181 19.08 -16.65 -22.55
C LYS A 181 20.40 -16.30 -23.25
N SER A 182 20.55 -15.04 -23.67
CA SER A 182 21.76 -14.56 -24.36
C SER A 182 22.83 -14.08 -23.36
N GLY A 183 22.42 -13.65 -22.17
CA GLY A 183 23.30 -13.30 -21.06
C GLY A 183 23.96 -14.51 -20.36
N ASP A 184 23.29 -15.67 -20.33
CA ASP A 184 23.82 -16.91 -19.76
C ASP A 184 24.92 -17.60 -20.61
N LYS A 185 25.25 -17.04 -21.78
CA LYS A 185 26.23 -17.63 -22.73
C LYS A 185 27.64 -17.05 -22.66
N ILE A 186 27.95 -16.20 -21.68
CA ILE A 186 29.28 -15.59 -21.48
C ILE A 186 29.91 -16.10 -20.20
#